data_AF-A0A1L7WJJ9-F1
#
_entry.id   AF-A0A1L7WJJ9-F1
#
_cell.length_a   1.000
_cell.length_b   1.000
_cell.length_c   1.000
_cell.angle_alpha   90.00
_cell.angle_beta   90.00
_cell.angle_gamma   90.00
#
_symmetry.space_group_name_H-M   'P 1'
#
loop_
_entity.id
_entity.type
_entity.pdbx_description
1 polymer ?
#
loop_
_entity_poly.entity_id
_entity_poly.type
_entity_poly.pdbx_seq_one_letter_code
_entity_poly.pdbx_strand_id
1 'polypeptide(L)'
;MKQGWQYDLPLAAQSHEFLMHAILGLSALHKAHFFPATHLNYYSLALKHQTKASEKFRSAVDEISTSNSTAVFGVTFVFAIFQFKHCTSIDPFSPKEGIDTICDAISTLRCAFVLARQHRNLFKDTCFGSLPKRAKSIKLNPLDENVIQALDALDATNICSDTLLEEKVVCTRAVQHLRDWYHMVRPYPRSWDMVLRWPGTISPEFDALLRQGHLMAWIIFAHWCVPVHRLSKRWFIDGWAEATRTPIYNASEHSYARGKIGSFASKDGKVIFVHKDASLEMSHGTEGIMYWGRKAVLCYQQEEVQEAEAPGDDDCCYGCDSGVVVA
;
A
#
# COMPACT_ATOMS: atom_id res chain seq x y z
N MET A 1 17.06 -11.83 4.13
CA MET A 1 17.05 -10.66 3.20
C MET A 1 18.15 -9.64 3.46
N LYS A 2 18.81 -9.61 4.63
CA LYS A 2 19.90 -8.65 4.92
C LYS A 2 20.99 -8.67 3.85
N GLN A 3 21.44 -9.86 3.43
CA GLN A 3 22.44 -10.04 2.36
C GLN A 3 22.03 -9.36 1.04
N GLY A 4 20.80 -9.60 0.58
CA GLY A 4 20.28 -9.05 -0.67
C GLY A 4 20.33 -7.52 -0.72
N TRP A 5 19.94 -6.86 0.37
CA TRP A 5 19.93 -5.40 0.45
C TRP A 5 21.31 -4.79 0.70
N GLN A 6 22.17 -5.45 1.48
CA GLN A 6 23.46 -4.89 1.88
C GLN A 6 24.60 -5.17 0.89
N TYR A 7 24.51 -6.26 0.12
CA TYR A 7 25.59 -6.70 -0.77
C TYR A 7 25.11 -6.86 -2.21
N ASP A 8 24.11 -7.70 -2.45
CA ASP A 8 23.74 -8.10 -3.82
C ASP A 8 23.20 -6.91 -4.63
N LEU A 9 22.38 -6.05 -4.02
CA LEU A 9 21.84 -4.85 -4.67
C LEU A 9 22.89 -3.79 -4.96
N PRO A 10 23.70 -3.36 -3.97
CA PRO A 10 24.79 -2.42 -4.23
C PRO A 10 25.79 -2.93 -5.27
N LEU A 11 26.12 -4.23 -5.24
CA LEU A 11 27.00 -4.83 -6.24
C LEU A 11 26.37 -4.79 -7.63
N ALA A 12 25.10 -5.20 -7.77
CA ALA A 12 24.38 -5.14 -9.04
C ALA A 12 24.26 -3.71 -9.57
N ALA A 13 24.12 -2.70 -8.69
CA ALA A 13 24.02 -1.30 -9.06
C ALA A 13 25.27 -0.76 -9.74
N GLN A 14 26.46 -1.32 -9.46
CA GLN A 14 27.71 -0.89 -10.10
C GLN A 14 27.69 -1.10 -11.62
N SER A 15 27.00 -2.13 -12.08
CA SER A 15 26.89 -2.46 -13.51
C SER A 15 25.57 -2.01 -14.14
N HIS A 16 24.63 -1.46 -13.37
CA HIS A 16 23.28 -1.15 -13.82
C HIS A 16 22.84 0.25 -13.35
N GLU A 17 22.98 1.25 -14.23
CA GLU A 17 22.71 2.65 -13.92
C GLU A 17 21.29 2.92 -13.41
N PHE A 18 20.29 2.20 -13.94
CA PHE A 18 18.90 2.37 -13.48
C PHE A 18 18.74 2.02 -11.99
N LEU A 19 19.40 0.94 -11.53
CA LEU A 19 19.37 0.54 -10.14
C LEU A 19 20.18 1.51 -9.27
N MET A 20 21.34 1.96 -9.75
CA MET A 20 22.13 2.98 -9.06
C MET A 20 21.33 4.25 -8.82
N HIS A 21 20.66 4.78 -9.85
CA HIS A 21 19.79 5.93 -9.70
C HIS A 21 18.65 5.66 -8.71
N ALA A 22 18.02 4.49 -8.74
CA ALA A 22 16.94 4.16 -7.82
C ALA A 22 17.41 4.11 -6.35
N ILE A 23 18.55 3.48 -6.07
CA ILE A 23 19.12 3.42 -4.71
C ILE A 23 19.49 4.81 -4.19
N LEU A 24 20.11 5.64 -5.04
CA LEU A 24 20.43 7.03 -4.68
C LEU A 24 19.16 7.87 -4.46
N GLY A 25 18.13 7.69 -5.29
CA GLY A 25 16.84 8.34 -5.13
C GLY A 25 16.16 7.97 -3.82
N LEU A 26 16.13 6.68 -3.49
CA LEU A 26 15.59 6.19 -2.22
C LEU A 26 16.40 6.71 -1.02
N SER A 27 17.73 6.77 -1.15
CA SER A 27 18.61 7.30 -0.10
C SER A 27 18.37 8.79 0.14
N ALA A 28 18.20 9.57 -0.93
CA ALA A 28 17.83 10.98 -0.85
C ALA A 28 16.45 11.15 -0.22
N LEU A 29 15.47 10.32 -0.56
CA LEU A 29 14.12 10.35 0.03
C LEU A 29 14.14 10.03 1.53
N HIS A 30 14.95 9.04 1.93
CA HIS A 30 15.19 8.74 3.34
C HIS A 30 15.80 9.94 4.08
N LYS A 31 16.81 10.60 3.49
CA LYS A 31 17.37 11.82 4.07
C LYS A 31 16.34 12.95 4.17
N ALA A 32 15.48 13.13 3.16
CA ALA A 32 14.43 14.14 3.21
C ALA A 32 13.51 13.93 4.42
N HIS A 33 13.15 12.67 4.72
CA HIS A 33 12.31 12.33 5.87
C HIS A 33 12.96 12.62 7.24
N PHE A 34 14.24 12.27 7.42
CA PHE A 34 14.92 12.42 8.72
C PHE A 34 15.59 13.79 8.94
N PHE A 35 15.75 14.61 7.90
CA PHE A 35 16.39 15.94 7.99
C PHE A 35 15.46 17.06 7.48
N PRO A 36 14.46 17.50 8.28
CA PRO A 36 13.43 18.46 7.86
C PRO A 36 13.99 19.78 7.31
N ALA A 37 15.08 20.30 7.89
CA ALA A 37 15.73 21.54 7.45
C ALA A 37 16.19 21.51 5.98
N THR A 38 16.47 20.31 5.46
CA THR A 38 16.94 20.09 4.08
C THR A 38 15.97 19.27 3.24
N HIS A 39 14.72 19.10 3.72
CA HIS A 39 13.71 18.23 3.10
C HIS A 39 13.53 18.52 1.61
N LEU A 40 13.27 19.78 1.23
CA LEU A 40 13.02 20.16 -0.17
C LEU A 40 14.21 19.84 -1.10
N ASN A 41 15.44 20.04 -0.63
CA ASN A 41 16.65 19.78 -1.41
C ASN A 41 16.81 18.27 -1.67
N TYR A 42 16.68 17.46 -0.62
CA TYR A 42 16.81 16.01 -0.76
C TYR A 42 15.62 15.38 -1.49
N TYR A 43 14.41 15.89 -1.28
CA TYR A 43 13.21 15.41 -1.97
C TYR A 43 13.27 15.70 -3.48
N SER A 44 13.66 16.92 -3.88
CA SER A 44 13.86 17.24 -5.29
C SER A 44 14.97 16.40 -5.94
N LEU A 45 16.05 16.10 -5.20
CA LEU A 45 17.09 15.18 -5.64
C LEU A 45 16.57 13.76 -5.79
N ALA A 46 15.75 13.29 -4.85
CA ALA A 46 15.11 11.98 -4.88
C ALA A 46 14.26 11.82 -6.15
N LEU A 47 13.42 12.80 -6.47
CA LEU A 47 12.60 12.81 -7.69
C LEU A 47 13.46 12.80 -8.96
N LYS A 48 14.53 13.61 -9.03
CA LYS A 48 15.46 13.61 -10.18
C LYS A 48 16.07 12.22 -10.42
N HIS A 49 16.50 11.55 -9.36
CA HIS A 49 17.04 10.20 -9.44
C HIS A 49 15.97 9.17 -9.82
N GLN A 50 14.76 9.29 -9.27
CA GLN A 50 13.64 8.42 -9.61
C GLN A 50 13.29 8.51 -11.10
N THR A 51 13.18 9.71 -11.67
CA THR A 51 12.91 9.89 -13.11
C THR A 51 13.98 9.22 -13.97
N LYS A 52 15.28 9.47 -13.69
CA LYS A 52 16.39 8.85 -14.43
C LYS A 52 16.41 7.33 -14.31
N ALA A 53 16.11 6.80 -13.12
CA ALA A 53 16.01 5.38 -12.89
C ALA A 53 14.90 4.77 -13.74
N SER A 54 13.71 5.37 -13.74
CA SER A 54 12.56 4.91 -14.52
C SER A 54 12.82 4.98 -16.03
N GLU A 55 13.44 6.05 -16.53
CA GLU A 55 13.81 6.20 -17.93
C GLU A 55 14.73 5.06 -18.41
N LYS A 56 15.79 4.78 -17.66
CA LYS A 56 16.77 3.73 -17.97
C LYS A 56 16.25 2.32 -17.73
N PHE A 57 15.32 2.16 -16.80
CA PHE A 57 14.69 0.86 -16.52
C PHE A 57 13.82 0.39 -17.70
N ARG A 58 13.15 1.31 -18.40
CA ARG A 58 12.27 0.97 -19.54
C ARG A 58 12.98 0.19 -20.64
N SER A 59 14.24 0.50 -20.95
CA SER A 59 15.01 -0.25 -21.94
C SER A 59 15.61 -1.56 -21.39
N ALA A 60 15.83 -1.64 -20.08
CA ALA A 60 16.42 -2.82 -19.44
C ALA A 60 15.41 -3.94 -19.18
N VAL A 61 14.13 -3.61 -19.03
CA VAL A 61 13.07 -4.58 -18.69
C VAL A 61 12.64 -5.44 -19.88
N ASP A 62 12.94 -5.01 -21.11
CA ASP A 62 12.58 -5.75 -22.33
C ASP A 62 13.41 -7.04 -22.51
N GLU A 63 14.64 -7.08 -21.99
CA GLU A 63 15.57 -8.22 -22.12
C GLU A 63 16.08 -8.71 -20.76
N ILE A 64 15.22 -9.40 -20.01
CA ILE A 64 15.58 -9.95 -18.70
C ILE A 64 16.37 -11.26 -18.86
N SER A 65 17.59 -11.27 -18.32
CA SER A 65 18.53 -12.39 -18.35
C SER A 65 19.02 -12.74 -16.94
N THR A 66 19.84 -13.79 -16.82
CA THR A 66 20.44 -14.16 -15.53
C THR A 66 21.38 -13.10 -15.00
N SER A 67 22.08 -12.36 -15.86
CA SER A 67 23.07 -11.34 -15.46
C SER A 67 22.46 -10.04 -14.93
N ASN A 68 21.26 -9.66 -15.42
CA ASN A 68 20.59 -8.43 -14.99
C ASN A 68 19.39 -8.67 -14.04
N SER A 69 18.95 -9.92 -13.85
CA SER A 69 17.77 -10.28 -13.06
C SER A 69 17.75 -9.66 -11.66
N THR A 70 18.84 -9.74 -10.89
CA THR A 70 18.95 -9.13 -9.56
C THR A 70 18.72 -7.63 -9.61
N ALA A 71 19.25 -6.95 -10.64
CA ALA A 71 19.06 -5.51 -10.79
C ALA A 71 17.62 -5.15 -11.18
N VAL A 72 17.07 -5.85 -12.16
CA VAL A 72 15.70 -5.66 -12.66
C VAL A 72 14.67 -5.89 -11.56
N PHE A 73 14.76 -6.99 -10.82
CA PHE A 73 13.82 -7.23 -9.73
C PHE A 73 14.09 -6.30 -8.55
N GLY A 74 15.37 -6.06 -8.20
CA GLY A 74 15.76 -5.17 -7.11
C GLY A 74 15.20 -3.75 -7.29
N VAL A 75 15.28 -3.19 -8.49
CA VAL A 75 14.76 -1.85 -8.75
C VAL A 75 13.24 -1.77 -8.56
N THR A 76 12.48 -2.82 -8.89
CA THR A 76 11.03 -2.83 -8.65
C THR A 76 10.67 -2.76 -7.16
N PHE A 77 11.46 -3.38 -6.28
CA PHE A 77 11.27 -3.24 -4.82
C PHE A 77 11.62 -1.84 -4.36
N VAL A 78 12.72 -1.27 -4.87
CA VAL A 78 13.15 0.10 -4.55
C VAL A 78 12.10 1.12 -4.97
N PHE A 79 11.56 1.01 -6.19
CA PHE A 79 10.47 1.85 -6.67
C PHE A 79 9.21 1.70 -5.84
N ALA A 80 8.83 0.49 -5.46
CA ALA A 80 7.67 0.27 -4.60
C ALA A 80 7.82 0.98 -3.24
N ILE A 81 8.99 0.89 -2.59
CA ILE A 81 9.28 1.60 -1.33
C ILE A 81 9.26 3.12 -1.55
N PHE A 82 9.86 3.59 -2.64
CA PHE A 82 9.87 5.01 -3.00
C PHE A 82 8.43 5.54 -3.12
N GLN A 83 7.56 4.82 -3.83
CA GLN A 83 6.18 5.25 -4.09
C GLN A 83 5.35 5.34 -2.81
N PHE A 84 5.51 4.41 -1.86
CA PHE A 84 4.83 4.50 -0.56
C PHE A 84 5.17 5.82 0.14
N LYS A 85 6.46 6.20 0.19
CA LYS A 85 6.84 7.44 0.86
C LYS A 85 6.47 8.67 0.04
N HIS A 86 6.60 8.61 -1.28
CA HIS A 86 6.26 9.71 -2.18
C HIS A 86 4.80 10.15 -2.00
N CYS A 87 3.87 9.20 -1.86
CA CYS A 87 2.45 9.51 -1.62
C CYS A 87 2.22 10.37 -0.36
N THR A 88 3.10 10.26 0.65
CA THR A 88 3.01 11.03 1.90
C THR A 88 3.63 12.42 1.82
N SER A 89 4.41 12.66 0.76
CA SER A 89 5.17 13.91 0.57
C SER A 89 4.47 14.89 -0.38
N ILE A 90 3.30 14.53 -0.90
CA ILE A 90 2.50 15.36 -1.80
C ILE A 90 1.50 16.17 -1.00
N ASP A 91 1.22 17.38 -1.47
CA ASP A 91 0.24 18.26 -0.88
C ASP A 91 -1.16 17.61 -0.87
N PRO A 92 -1.75 17.38 0.31
CA PRO A 92 -3.10 16.84 0.45
C PRO A 92 -4.18 17.69 -0.22
N PHE A 93 -3.92 18.98 -0.45
CA PHE A 93 -4.87 19.94 -1.00
C PHE A 93 -4.92 19.97 -2.54
N SER A 94 -4.18 19.07 -3.22
CA SER A 94 -4.26 18.85 -4.66
C SER A 94 -4.92 17.49 -4.97
N PRO A 95 -6.27 17.43 -5.07
CA PRO A 95 -6.99 16.16 -5.16
C PRO A 95 -6.59 15.28 -6.35
N LYS A 96 -6.36 15.91 -7.51
CA LYS A 96 -6.02 15.20 -8.74
C LYS A 96 -4.63 14.59 -8.67
N GLU A 97 -3.65 15.34 -8.17
CA GLU A 97 -2.29 14.86 -7.98
C GLU A 97 -2.25 13.71 -6.94
N GLY A 98 -3.08 13.78 -5.89
CA GLY A 98 -3.20 12.69 -4.92
C GLY A 98 -3.74 11.38 -5.51
N ILE A 99 -4.82 11.46 -6.33
CA ILE A 99 -5.40 10.30 -7.03
C ILE A 99 -4.36 9.66 -7.96
N ASP A 100 -3.74 10.46 -8.83
CA ASP A 100 -2.79 9.97 -9.83
C ASP A 100 -1.57 9.31 -9.15
N THR A 101 -1.06 9.93 -8.08
CA THR A 101 0.10 9.39 -7.35
C THR A 101 -0.20 8.04 -6.70
N ILE A 102 -1.35 7.89 -6.05
CA ILE A 102 -1.72 6.60 -5.45
C ILE A 102 -1.92 5.55 -6.54
N CYS A 103 -2.58 5.90 -7.65
CA CYS A 103 -2.73 4.99 -8.78
C CYS A 103 -1.38 4.54 -9.35
N ASP A 104 -0.40 5.45 -9.42
CA ASP A 104 0.95 5.16 -9.87
C ASP A 104 1.72 4.28 -8.86
N ALA A 105 1.49 4.47 -7.57
CA ALA A 105 1.99 3.56 -6.53
C ALA A 105 1.43 2.15 -6.71
N ILE A 106 0.10 2.01 -6.88
CA ILE A 106 -0.55 0.72 -7.15
C ILE A 106 0.01 0.08 -8.43
N SER A 107 0.15 0.86 -9.50
CA SER A 107 0.70 0.40 -10.77
C SER A 107 2.15 -0.10 -10.62
N THR A 108 2.95 0.57 -9.80
CA THR A 108 4.33 0.15 -9.48
C THR A 108 4.34 -1.16 -8.71
N LEU A 109 3.47 -1.32 -7.70
CA LEU A 109 3.33 -2.56 -6.94
C LEU A 109 2.87 -3.72 -7.85
N ARG A 110 1.90 -3.47 -8.72
CA ARG A 110 1.41 -4.42 -9.73
C ARG A 110 2.53 -4.86 -10.66
N CYS A 111 3.30 -3.91 -11.20
CA CYS A 111 4.43 -4.19 -12.08
C CYS A 111 5.45 -5.12 -11.40
N ALA A 112 5.84 -4.82 -10.16
CA ALA A 112 6.77 -5.65 -9.39
C ALA A 112 6.26 -7.10 -9.25
N PHE A 113 4.97 -7.28 -8.94
CA PHE A 113 4.37 -8.60 -8.80
C PHE A 113 4.30 -9.36 -10.13
N VAL A 114 3.81 -8.72 -11.19
CA VAL A 114 3.63 -9.34 -12.51
C VAL A 114 4.97 -9.74 -13.09
N LEU A 115 5.98 -8.86 -13.01
CA LEU A 115 7.32 -9.12 -13.53
C LEU A 115 7.97 -10.33 -12.85
N ALA A 116 7.91 -10.38 -11.51
CA ALA A 116 8.42 -11.51 -10.73
C ALA A 116 7.69 -12.83 -11.04
N ARG A 117 6.39 -12.78 -11.34
CA ARG A 117 5.58 -13.95 -11.71
C ARG A 117 5.87 -14.43 -13.13
N GLN A 118 5.98 -13.51 -14.09
CA GLN A 118 6.26 -13.81 -15.50
C GLN A 118 7.65 -14.44 -15.67
N HIS A 119 8.65 -13.88 -14.99
CA HIS A 119 10.04 -14.35 -15.04
C HIS A 119 10.43 -15.17 -13.80
N ARG A 120 9.52 -16.04 -13.34
CA ARG A 120 9.65 -16.76 -12.07
C ARG A 120 10.97 -17.53 -11.92
N ASN A 121 11.49 -18.11 -13.01
CA ASN A 121 12.72 -18.90 -12.93
C ASN A 121 13.93 -18.00 -12.63
N LEU A 122 14.08 -16.90 -13.37
CA LEU A 122 15.12 -15.89 -13.10
C LEU A 122 14.94 -15.27 -11.71
N PHE A 123 13.69 -14.97 -11.32
CA PHE A 123 13.40 -14.38 -10.01
C PHE A 123 13.85 -15.29 -8.86
N LYS A 124 13.64 -16.60 -8.96
CA LYS A 124 14.02 -17.59 -7.92
C LYS A 124 15.52 -17.61 -7.65
N ASP A 125 16.33 -17.33 -8.67
CA ASP A 125 17.79 -17.38 -8.58
C ASP A 125 18.38 -16.09 -8.01
N THR A 126 17.58 -15.04 -7.88
CA THR A 126 17.99 -13.79 -7.23
C THR A 126 17.93 -13.89 -5.71
N CYS A 127 18.56 -12.90 -5.04
CA CYS A 127 18.48 -12.73 -3.59
C CYS A 127 17.04 -12.53 -3.05
N PHE A 128 16.08 -12.15 -3.92
CA PHE A 128 14.65 -12.03 -3.62
C PHE A 128 13.85 -13.31 -3.86
N GLY A 129 14.43 -14.32 -4.51
CA GLY A 129 13.79 -15.59 -4.83
C GLY A 129 13.35 -16.42 -3.61
N SER A 130 13.77 -16.02 -2.41
CA SER A 130 13.30 -16.57 -1.14
C SER A 130 11.93 -16.03 -0.68
N LEU A 131 11.49 -14.86 -1.20
CA LEU A 131 10.19 -14.26 -0.86
C LEU A 131 9.01 -15.21 -1.15
N PRO A 132 8.92 -15.86 -2.34
CA PRO A 132 7.81 -16.76 -2.66
C PRO A 132 7.92 -18.12 -1.96
N LYS A 133 9.09 -18.52 -1.47
CA LYS A 133 9.25 -19.75 -0.67
C LYS A 133 8.53 -19.62 0.67
N ARG A 134 8.48 -18.41 1.23
CA ARG A 134 7.62 -18.06 2.38
C ARG A 134 6.12 -18.11 2.05
N ALA A 135 5.77 -17.79 0.80
CA ALA A 135 4.38 -17.83 0.34
C ALA A 135 3.81 -19.26 0.20
N LYS A 136 4.65 -20.26 -0.13
CA LYS A 136 4.23 -21.66 -0.28
C LYS A 136 3.86 -22.35 1.04
N SER A 137 4.27 -21.78 2.18
CA SER A 137 3.87 -22.26 3.51
C SER A 137 2.71 -21.45 4.10
N ILE A 138 2.05 -20.58 3.31
CA ILE A 138 0.90 -19.83 3.81
C ILE A 138 -0.25 -20.82 4.02
N LYS A 139 -0.52 -21.13 5.28
CA LYS A 139 -1.78 -21.75 5.68
C LYS A 139 -2.88 -20.71 5.42
N LEU A 140 -3.84 -21.05 4.55
CA LEU A 140 -5.06 -20.27 4.41
C LEU A 140 -5.79 -20.35 5.75
N ASN A 141 -5.96 -19.20 6.38
CA ASN A 141 -6.67 -19.13 7.66
C ASN A 141 -8.17 -18.99 7.38
N PRO A 142 -9.05 -19.57 8.22
CA PRO A 142 -10.45 -19.20 8.19
C PRO A 142 -10.57 -17.69 8.40
N LEU A 143 -11.56 -17.07 7.76
CA LEU A 143 -11.80 -15.64 7.94
C LEU A 143 -12.60 -15.42 9.23
N ASP A 144 -12.13 -14.51 10.08
CA ASP A 144 -12.94 -13.95 11.16
C ASP A 144 -14.25 -13.37 10.62
N GLU A 145 -15.32 -13.60 11.36
CA GLU A 145 -16.70 -13.25 10.99
C GLU A 145 -16.85 -11.77 10.64
N ASN A 146 -16.21 -10.86 11.39
CA ASN A 146 -16.26 -9.42 11.14
C ASN A 146 -15.77 -9.02 9.74
N VAL A 147 -14.76 -9.72 9.20
CA VAL A 147 -14.26 -9.43 7.84
C VAL A 147 -15.13 -10.10 6.78
N ILE A 148 -15.71 -11.26 7.07
CA ILE A 148 -16.72 -11.85 6.18
C ILE A 148 -17.87 -10.85 6.03
N GLN A 149 -18.42 -10.37 7.15
CA GLN A 149 -19.50 -9.37 7.16
C GLN A 149 -19.10 -8.07 6.44
N ALA A 150 -17.87 -7.58 6.62
CA ALA A 150 -17.40 -6.38 5.92
C ALA A 150 -17.30 -6.59 4.40
N LEU A 151 -16.78 -7.74 3.96
CA LEU A 151 -16.68 -8.08 2.53
C LEU A 151 -18.06 -8.33 1.91
N ASP A 152 -18.97 -8.97 2.63
CA ASP A 152 -20.35 -9.19 2.18
C ASP A 152 -21.11 -7.86 2.07
N ALA A 153 -20.89 -6.94 3.02
CA ALA A 153 -21.42 -5.58 2.94
C ALA A 153 -20.86 -4.80 1.74
N LEU A 154 -19.59 -5.03 1.39
CA LEU A 154 -18.94 -4.43 0.22
C LEU A 154 -19.55 -4.95 -1.08
N ASP A 155 -19.75 -6.26 -1.19
CA ASP A 155 -20.45 -6.90 -2.31
C ASP A 155 -21.89 -6.37 -2.44
N ALA A 156 -22.64 -6.31 -1.33
CA ALA A 156 -24.00 -5.78 -1.31
C ALA A 156 -24.05 -4.29 -1.69
N THR A 157 -23.06 -3.50 -1.29
CA THR A 157 -22.97 -2.08 -1.65
C THR A 157 -22.68 -1.91 -3.13
N ASN A 158 -21.77 -2.71 -3.70
CA ASN A 158 -21.50 -2.71 -5.13
C ASN A 158 -22.75 -3.08 -5.95
N ILE A 159 -23.48 -4.12 -5.53
CA ILE A 159 -24.73 -4.56 -6.20
C ILE A 159 -25.79 -3.45 -6.17
N CYS A 160 -25.99 -2.82 -5.01
CA CYS A 160 -26.99 -1.76 -4.82
C CYS A 160 -26.57 -0.41 -5.42
N SER A 161 -25.32 -0.22 -5.83
CA SER A 161 -24.83 1.07 -6.35
C SER A 161 -25.49 1.44 -7.69
N ASP A 162 -25.61 2.74 -7.95
CA ASP A 162 -26.11 3.28 -9.23
C ASP A 162 -24.98 3.43 -10.27
N THR A 163 -24.32 2.29 -10.54
CA THR A 163 -23.19 2.16 -11.47
C THR A 163 -23.54 1.20 -12.60
N LEU A 164 -22.79 1.28 -13.71
CA LEU A 164 -23.00 0.40 -14.86
C LEU A 164 -22.75 -1.06 -14.47
N LEU A 165 -23.46 -1.99 -15.11
CA LEU A 165 -23.30 -3.42 -14.84
C LEU A 165 -21.86 -3.89 -15.03
N GLU A 166 -21.16 -3.36 -16.04
CA GLU A 166 -19.75 -3.67 -16.31
C GLU A 166 -18.84 -3.24 -15.15
N GLU A 167 -19.05 -2.03 -14.61
CA GLU A 167 -18.32 -1.50 -13.45
C GLU A 167 -18.56 -2.37 -12.20
N LYS A 168 -19.80 -2.81 -12.00
CA LYS A 168 -20.16 -3.74 -10.91
C LYS A 168 -19.41 -5.06 -11.03
N VAL A 169 -19.38 -5.67 -12.21
CA VAL A 169 -18.67 -6.93 -12.46
C VAL A 169 -17.18 -6.79 -12.16
N VAL A 170 -16.56 -5.69 -12.62
CA VAL A 170 -15.15 -5.40 -12.35
C VAL A 170 -14.88 -5.26 -10.84
N CYS A 171 -15.74 -4.53 -10.12
CA CYS A 171 -15.65 -4.37 -8.68
C CYS A 171 -15.84 -5.69 -7.93
N THR A 172 -16.85 -6.50 -8.26
CA THR A 172 -17.09 -7.82 -7.64
C THR A 172 -15.88 -8.73 -7.77
N ARG A 173 -15.22 -8.74 -8.93
CA ARG A 173 -13.98 -9.51 -9.13
C ARG A 173 -12.85 -9.02 -8.22
N ALA A 174 -12.70 -7.70 -8.05
CA ALA A 174 -11.70 -7.13 -7.14
C ALA A 174 -11.99 -7.45 -5.67
N VAL A 175 -13.27 -7.46 -5.26
CA VAL A 175 -13.71 -7.91 -3.93
C VAL A 175 -13.39 -9.38 -3.71
N GLN A 176 -13.62 -10.25 -4.71
CA GLN A 176 -13.27 -11.66 -4.60
C GLN A 176 -11.76 -11.87 -4.43
N HIS A 177 -10.92 -11.17 -5.19
CA HIS A 177 -9.47 -11.21 -5.00
C HIS A 177 -9.04 -10.68 -3.62
N LEU A 178 -9.77 -9.71 -3.08
CA LEU A 178 -9.54 -9.21 -1.73
C LEU A 178 -9.92 -10.25 -0.67
N ARG A 179 -11.05 -10.95 -0.84
CA ARG A 179 -11.48 -12.07 0.02
C ARG A 179 -10.42 -13.17 0.06
N ASP A 180 -9.92 -13.58 -1.11
CA ASP A 180 -8.82 -14.56 -1.22
C ASP A 180 -7.55 -14.06 -0.52
N TRP A 181 -7.25 -12.77 -0.65
CA TRP A 181 -6.10 -12.14 -0.02
C TRP A 181 -6.16 -12.11 1.51
N TYR A 182 -7.33 -11.85 2.10
CA TYR A 182 -7.51 -11.85 3.56
C TYR A 182 -7.22 -13.20 4.21
N HIS A 183 -7.43 -14.33 3.51
CA HIS A 183 -7.04 -15.65 4.01
C HIS A 183 -5.53 -15.78 4.26
N MET A 184 -4.71 -14.97 3.59
CA MET A 184 -3.24 -15.01 3.66
C MET A 184 -2.62 -14.02 4.65
N VAL A 185 -3.32 -12.93 4.97
CA VAL A 185 -2.72 -11.70 5.53
C VAL A 185 -3.03 -11.45 7.00
N ARG A 186 -3.90 -12.24 7.65
CA ARG A 186 -4.36 -11.98 9.02
C ARG A 186 -3.22 -11.88 10.07
N PRO A 187 -3.19 -10.83 10.92
CA PRO A 187 -4.01 -9.61 10.92
C PRO A 187 -3.44 -8.46 10.05
N TYR A 188 -2.21 -8.59 9.55
CA TYR A 188 -1.53 -7.67 8.63
C TYR A 188 -0.42 -8.40 7.83
N PRO A 189 0.01 -7.88 6.67
CA PRO A 189 0.89 -8.61 5.77
C PRO A 189 2.30 -8.73 6.35
N ARG A 190 2.76 -9.96 6.60
CA ARG A 190 4.06 -10.20 7.27
C ARG A 190 5.26 -10.16 6.33
N SER A 191 5.03 -10.06 5.03
CA SER A 191 6.07 -10.07 4.01
C SER A 191 5.67 -9.23 2.80
N TRP A 192 6.68 -8.78 2.06
CA TRP A 192 6.46 -7.89 0.92
C TRP A 192 5.66 -8.53 -0.21
N ASP A 193 5.82 -9.83 -0.42
CA ASP A 193 5.03 -10.59 -1.40
C ASP A 193 3.52 -10.58 -1.07
N MET A 194 3.14 -10.49 0.21
CA MET A 194 1.74 -10.34 0.61
C MET A 194 1.22 -8.94 0.29
N VAL A 195 2.02 -7.89 0.50
CA VAL A 195 1.65 -6.51 0.15
C VAL A 195 1.42 -6.38 -1.36
N LEU A 196 2.32 -6.95 -2.17
CA LEU A 196 2.25 -6.88 -3.63
C LEU A 196 1.13 -7.72 -4.26
N ARG A 197 0.63 -8.73 -3.55
CA ARG A 197 -0.24 -9.76 -4.16
C ARG A 197 -1.57 -9.21 -4.64
N TRP A 198 -2.29 -8.46 -3.81
CA TRP A 198 -3.59 -7.94 -4.22
C TRP A 198 -3.48 -6.91 -5.36
N PRO A 199 -2.57 -5.89 -5.30
CA PRO A 199 -2.30 -5.03 -6.46
C PRO A 199 -1.86 -5.80 -7.71
N GLY A 200 -1.18 -6.93 -7.54
CA GLY A 200 -0.81 -7.82 -8.62
C GLY A 200 -1.96 -8.63 -9.26
N THR A 201 -3.13 -8.69 -8.60
CA THR A 201 -4.33 -9.43 -9.07
C THR A 201 -5.43 -8.55 -9.63
N ILE A 202 -5.40 -7.24 -9.41
CA ILE A 202 -6.39 -6.33 -9.98
C ILE A 202 -6.25 -6.26 -11.51
N SER A 203 -7.39 -6.07 -12.17
CA SER A 203 -7.45 -6.02 -13.63
C SER A 203 -7.16 -4.61 -14.17
N PRO A 204 -6.79 -4.47 -15.46
CA PRO A 204 -6.63 -3.15 -16.09
C PRO A 204 -7.90 -2.30 -16.03
N GLU A 205 -9.08 -2.92 -16.11
CA GLU A 205 -10.35 -2.22 -16.01
C GLU A 205 -10.56 -1.64 -14.60
N PHE A 206 -10.14 -2.37 -13.56
CA PHE A 206 -10.22 -1.87 -12.18
C PHE A 206 -9.24 -0.71 -11.94
N ASP A 207 -8.03 -0.77 -12.51
CA ASP A 207 -7.07 0.35 -12.48
C ASP A 207 -7.63 1.60 -13.15
N ALA A 208 -8.32 1.44 -14.28
CA ALA A 208 -9.02 2.54 -14.96
C ALA A 208 -10.10 3.16 -14.06
N LEU A 209 -10.88 2.35 -13.34
CA LEU A 209 -11.88 2.85 -12.39
C LEU A 209 -11.25 3.66 -11.25
N LEU A 210 -10.10 3.22 -10.71
CA LEU A 210 -9.36 3.98 -9.70
C LEU A 210 -8.92 5.35 -10.23
N ARG A 211 -8.31 5.38 -11.43
CA ARG A 211 -7.85 6.61 -12.09
C ARG A 211 -8.99 7.57 -12.44
N GLN A 212 -10.18 7.03 -12.69
CA GLN A 212 -11.40 7.83 -12.93
C GLN A 212 -12.05 8.35 -11.64
N GLY A 213 -11.52 8.01 -10.46
CA GLY A 213 -12.12 8.41 -9.19
C GLY A 213 -13.41 7.65 -8.86
N HIS A 214 -13.63 6.46 -9.44
CA HIS A 214 -14.83 5.67 -9.20
C HIS A 214 -14.92 5.26 -7.74
N LEU A 215 -15.96 5.70 -7.03
CA LEU A 215 -16.02 5.53 -5.58
C LEU A 215 -15.91 4.08 -5.14
N MET A 216 -16.62 3.16 -5.80
CA MET A 216 -16.59 1.75 -5.39
C MET A 216 -15.18 1.17 -5.49
N ALA A 217 -14.40 1.59 -6.50
CA ALA A 217 -13.02 1.12 -6.64
C ALA A 217 -12.15 1.65 -5.48
N TRP A 218 -12.36 2.92 -5.09
CA TRP A 218 -11.66 3.53 -3.95
C TRP A 218 -12.05 2.94 -2.60
N ILE A 219 -13.31 2.57 -2.37
CA ILE A 219 -13.75 1.88 -1.14
C ILE A 219 -13.11 0.48 -1.06
N ILE A 220 -13.08 -0.26 -2.17
CA ILE A 220 -12.41 -1.57 -2.24
C ILE A 220 -10.91 -1.41 -1.95
N PHE A 221 -10.26 -0.40 -2.55
CA PHE A 221 -8.86 -0.09 -2.29
C PHE A 221 -8.60 0.29 -0.81
N ALA A 222 -9.52 1.02 -0.17
CA ALA A 222 -9.43 1.35 1.24
C ALA A 222 -9.37 0.10 2.13
N HIS A 223 -10.13 -0.95 1.79
CA HIS A 223 -10.07 -2.22 2.53
C HIS A 223 -8.69 -2.89 2.42
N TRP A 224 -8.02 -2.81 1.28
CA TRP A 224 -6.63 -3.27 1.16
C TRP A 224 -5.65 -2.39 1.98
N CYS A 225 -5.87 -1.07 2.02
CA CYS A 225 -5.02 -0.15 2.77
C CYS A 225 -5.03 -0.42 4.28
N VAL A 226 -6.16 -0.88 4.84
CA VAL A 226 -6.32 -1.08 6.28
C VAL A 226 -5.29 -2.06 6.87
N PRO A 227 -5.14 -3.31 6.37
CA PRO A 227 -4.09 -4.20 6.87
C PRO A 227 -2.68 -3.71 6.54
N VAL A 228 -2.49 -3.03 5.40
CA VAL A 228 -1.18 -2.49 4.98
C VAL A 228 -0.72 -1.36 5.90
N HIS A 229 -1.63 -0.52 6.38
CA HIS A 229 -1.32 0.56 7.31
C HIS A 229 -0.75 0.05 8.64
N ARG A 230 -1.08 -1.18 9.05
CA ARG A 230 -0.47 -1.80 10.25
C ARG A 230 1.05 -2.05 10.11
N LEU A 231 1.63 -1.79 8.93
CA LEU A 231 3.07 -1.74 8.70
C LEU A 231 3.70 -0.36 8.98
N SER A 232 2.93 0.61 9.47
CA SER A 232 3.31 2.03 9.69
C SER A 232 4.55 2.24 10.57
N LYS A 233 5.01 1.24 11.33
CA LYS A 233 6.30 1.29 12.04
C LYS A 233 7.51 1.45 11.12
N ARG A 234 7.36 1.34 9.79
CA ARG A 234 8.42 1.56 8.81
C ARG A 234 8.37 2.98 8.26
N TRP A 235 9.50 3.68 8.27
CA TRP A 235 9.64 5.08 7.83
C TRP A 235 8.99 5.41 6.46
N PHE A 236 8.99 4.44 5.53
CA PHE A 236 8.45 4.62 4.18
C PHE A 236 6.94 4.41 4.06
N ILE A 237 6.29 3.78 5.05
CA ILE A 237 4.83 3.61 5.14
C ILE A 237 4.22 4.63 6.10
N ASP A 238 5.04 5.25 6.94
CA ASP A 238 4.62 6.34 7.82
C ASP A 238 3.98 7.49 7.03
N GLY A 239 2.72 7.82 7.37
CA GLY A 239 1.85 8.77 6.67
C GLY A 239 0.95 8.17 5.58
N TRP A 240 1.01 6.86 5.31
CA TRP A 240 0.27 6.22 4.21
C TRP A 240 -1.26 6.25 4.40
N ALA A 241 -1.75 6.10 5.63
CA ALA A 241 -3.20 6.14 5.88
C ALA A 241 -3.76 7.54 5.61
N GLU A 242 -3.05 8.57 6.06
CA GLU A 242 -3.40 9.96 5.87
C GLU A 242 -3.38 10.32 4.38
N ALA A 243 -2.33 9.90 3.67
CA ALA A 243 -2.17 10.12 2.23
C ALA A 243 -3.30 9.47 1.41
N THR A 244 -3.74 8.27 1.79
CA THR A 244 -4.82 7.57 1.09
C THR A 244 -6.22 8.07 1.49
N ARG A 245 -6.39 8.60 2.70
CA ARG A 245 -7.68 9.10 3.22
C ARG A 245 -8.24 10.25 2.40
N THR A 246 -7.41 11.25 2.06
CA THR A 246 -7.89 12.46 1.38
C THR A 246 -8.41 12.18 -0.04
N PRO A 247 -7.72 11.38 -0.88
CA PRO A 247 -8.27 10.99 -2.18
C PRO A 247 -9.53 10.14 -2.10
N ILE A 248 -9.63 9.23 -1.11
CA ILE A 248 -10.85 8.46 -0.84
C ILE A 248 -12.01 9.40 -0.49
N TYR A 249 -11.74 10.39 0.38
CA TYR A 249 -12.70 11.43 0.73
C TYR A 249 -13.14 12.24 -0.49
N ASN A 250 -12.20 12.71 -1.31
CA ASN A 250 -12.51 13.54 -2.48
C ASN A 250 -13.31 12.77 -3.54
N ALA A 251 -13.00 11.49 -3.76
CA ALA A 251 -13.78 10.61 -4.63
C ALA A 251 -15.23 10.45 -4.13
N SER A 252 -15.43 10.47 -2.80
CA SER A 252 -16.75 10.42 -2.16
C SER A 252 -17.56 11.70 -2.38
N GLU A 253 -16.94 12.88 -2.19
CA GLU A 253 -17.58 14.18 -2.41
C GLU A 253 -17.97 14.39 -3.87
N HIS A 254 -17.09 14.03 -4.82
CA HIS A 254 -17.41 14.09 -6.25
C HIS A 254 -18.58 13.18 -6.64
N SER A 255 -18.72 12.02 -6.00
CA SER A 255 -19.83 11.10 -6.25
C SER A 255 -21.13 11.60 -5.59
N TYR A 256 -21.03 12.24 -4.43
CA TYR A 256 -22.15 12.90 -3.73
C TYR A 256 -22.67 14.12 -4.51
N ALA A 257 -21.79 15.00 -5.00
CA ALA A 257 -22.15 16.17 -5.80
C ALA A 257 -22.84 15.79 -7.13
N ARG A 258 -22.61 14.58 -7.64
CA ARG A 258 -23.31 14.01 -8.81
C ARG A 258 -24.64 13.31 -8.45
N GLY A 259 -25.09 13.38 -7.20
CA GLY A 259 -26.36 12.82 -6.73
C GLY A 259 -26.39 11.28 -6.65
N LYS A 260 -25.22 10.61 -6.74
CA LYS A 260 -25.14 9.14 -6.75
C LYS A 260 -25.17 8.51 -5.35
N ILE A 261 -25.12 9.33 -4.29
CA ILE A 261 -24.96 8.95 -2.87
C ILE A 261 -25.74 9.98 -2.04
N GLY A 262 -26.18 9.65 -0.83
CA GLY A 262 -26.91 10.62 -0.01
C GLY A 262 -26.34 10.80 1.38
N SER A 263 -25.74 11.96 1.53
CA SER A 263 -25.18 12.61 2.71
C SER A 263 -23.85 12.05 3.23
N PHE A 264 -23.18 12.93 3.97
CA PHE A 264 -21.80 12.81 4.38
C PHE A 264 -21.74 13.33 5.81
N ALA A 265 -21.14 12.58 6.74
CA ALA A 265 -20.93 13.07 8.10
C ALA A 265 -19.48 12.84 8.53
N SER A 266 -18.79 13.94 8.83
CA SER A 266 -17.52 13.95 9.56
C SER A 266 -17.84 14.28 11.01
N LYS A 267 -17.58 13.33 11.92
CA LYS A 267 -17.56 13.60 13.36
C LYS A 267 -16.35 12.88 13.96
N ASP A 268 -15.52 13.61 14.70
CA ASP A 268 -14.35 13.10 15.40
C ASP A 268 -13.32 12.39 14.51
N GLY A 269 -13.07 12.92 13.30
CA GLY A 269 -12.03 12.42 12.38
C GLY A 269 -12.40 11.15 11.60
N LYS A 270 -13.62 10.64 11.76
CA LYS A 270 -14.13 9.43 11.09
C LYS A 270 -14.88 9.79 9.81
N VAL A 271 -14.59 9.07 8.72
CA VAL A 271 -15.23 9.24 7.40
C VAL A 271 -16.33 8.18 7.26
N ILE A 272 -17.58 8.60 7.14
CA ILE A 272 -18.75 7.72 7.03
C ILE A 272 -19.44 7.97 5.68
N PHE A 273 -19.73 6.90 4.93
CA PHE A 273 -20.42 6.95 3.64
C PHE A 273 -21.92 6.65 3.83
N VAL A 274 -22.81 7.61 3.53
CA VAL A 274 -24.27 7.47 3.69
C VAL A 274 -24.95 7.31 2.32
N HIS A 275 -25.81 6.30 2.17
CA HIS A 275 -26.70 6.18 0.99
C HIS A 275 -27.98 6.99 1.21
N LYS A 276 -28.57 7.55 0.14
CA LYS A 276 -29.66 8.57 0.20
C LYS A 276 -30.96 8.16 0.89
N ASP A 277 -31.14 6.88 1.16
CA ASP A 277 -32.37 6.30 1.69
C ASP A 277 -32.21 5.72 3.10
N ALA A 278 -31.06 5.96 3.77
CA ALA A 278 -30.81 5.47 5.12
C ALA A 278 -31.40 6.41 6.20
N SER A 279 -32.42 5.94 6.90
CA SER A 279 -33.00 6.63 8.07
C SER A 279 -32.05 6.57 9.28
N LEU A 280 -31.83 7.71 9.95
CA LEU A 280 -30.97 7.85 11.12
C LEU A 280 -31.55 7.14 12.36
N GLU A 281 -30.94 6.03 12.78
CA GLU A 281 -30.96 5.61 14.18
C GLU A 281 -29.54 5.13 14.58
N MET A 282 -28.93 5.79 15.56
CA MET A 282 -27.61 5.46 16.09
C MET A 282 -27.76 4.66 17.39
N SER A 283 -27.21 3.44 17.45
CA SER A 283 -27.02 2.73 18.72
C SER A 283 -25.54 2.67 19.07
N HIS A 284 -25.21 3.03 20.31
CA HIS A 284 -23.84 3.01 20.83
C HIS A 284 -23.45 1.56 21.20
N GLY A 285 -22.61 0.95 20.39
CA GLY A 285 -21.91 -0.30 20.71
C GLY A 285 -20.42 -0.02 20.97
N THR A 286 -19.90 -0.51 22.09
CA THR A 286 -18.49 -0.51 22.46
C THR A 286 -17.67 -1.44 21.56
N GLU A 287 -16.43 -1.01 21.26
CA GLU A 287 -15.37 -1.70 20.50
C GLU A 287 -15.48 -1.68 18.95
N GLY A 288 -14.67 -0.81 18.33
CA GLY A 288 -14.02 -1.02 17.04
C GLY A 288 -14.85 -1.06 15.74
N ILE A 289 -16.17 -1.17 15.80
CA ILE A 289 -17.05 -1.22 14.63
C ILE A 289 -18.32 -0.40 14.91
N MET A 290 -18.55 0.69 14.17
CA MET A 290 -19.86 1.34 14.18
C MET A 290 -20.76 0.64 13.17
N TYR A 291 -21.82 0.02 13.67
CA TYR A 291 -22.92 -0.48 12.86
C TYR A 291 -23.83 0.68 12.50
N TRP A 292 -24.27 0.72 11.25
CA TRP A 292 -25.22 1.72 10.79
C TRP A 292 -26.34 1.00 10.04
N GLY A 293 -27.37 0.63 10.80
CA GLY A 293 -28.39 -0.34 10.36
C GLY A 293 -27.81 -1.71 10.01
N ARG A 294 -28.34 -2.37 8.96
CA ARG A 294 -27.91 -3.71 8.50
C ARG A 294 -26.66 -3.71 7.57
N LYS A 295 -25.88 -2.62 7.47
CA LYS A 295 -24.70 -2.56 6.58
C LYS A 295 -23.52 -1.86 7.26
N ALA A 296 -22.31 -2.38 7.03
CA ALA A 296 -21.09 -2.01 7.76
C ALA A 296 -20.36 -0.81 7.14
N VAL A 297 -19.86 0.09 8.01
CA VAL A 297 -18.89 1.14 7.65
C VAL A 297 -17.69 1.02 8.59
N LEU A 298 -16.48 0.90 8.03
CA LEU A 298 -15.24 0.77 8.79
C LEU A 298 -14.93 2.07 9.54
N CYS A 299 -14.69 1.95 10.83
CA CYS A 299 -14.23 3.03 11.70
C CYS A 299 -13.00 2.55 12.47
N TYR A 300 -11.87 3.23 12.37
CA TYR A 300 -10.70 2.96 13.23
C TYR A 300 -10.70 3.88 14.44
N GLN A 301 -10.50 3.32 15.63
CA GLN A 301 -9.92 4.03 16.77
C GLN A 301 -8.43 3.67 16.83
N GLN A 302 -7.58 4.67 17.10
CA GLN A 302 -6.25 4.41 17.66
C GLN A 302 -6.47 3.85 19.07
N GLU A 303 -6.19 2.57 19.27
CA GLU A 303 -5.97 2.06 20.63
C GLU A 303 -4.60 2.57 21.08
N GLU A 304 -4.61 3.47 22.07
CA GLU A 304 -3.45 3.65 22.94
C GLU A 304 -3.18 2.30 23.60
N VAL A 305 -2.10 1.64 23.20
CA VAL A 305 -1.59 0.49 23.93
C VAL A 305 -1.14 1.03 25.28
N GLN A 306 -1.96 0.81 26.32
CA GLN A 306 -1.50 0.91 27.69
C GLN A 306 -0.36 -0.09 27.86
N GLU A 307 0.82 0.42 28.23
CA GLU A 307 1.95 -0.39 28.66
C GLU A 307 1.50 -1.29 29.81
N ALA A 308 1.25 -2.56 29.50
CA ALA A 308 1.22 -3.59 30.53
C ALA A 308 2.67 -3.86 30.92
N GLU A 309 3.01 -3.49 32.15
CA GLU A 309 4.28 -3.82 32.81
C GLU A 309 4.61 -5.30 32.59
N ALA A 310 5.73 -5.57 31.92
CA ALA A 310 6.29 -6.91 31.85
C ALA A 310 6.86 -7.25 33.23
N PRO A 311 6.59 -8.46 33.79
CA PRO A 311 7.31 -8.91 34.97
C PRO A 311 8.77 -9.12 34.58
N GLY A 312 9.65 -8.52 35.38
CA GLY A 312 11.09 -8.57 35.17
C GLY A 312 11.62 -10.00 35.17
N ASP A 313 12.57 -10.24 34.29
CA ASP A 313 13.67 -11.14 34.58
C ASP A 313 14.92 -10.59 33.90
N ASP A 314 15.93 -10.41 34.73
CA ASP A 314 17.28 -10.02 34.44
C ASP A 314 17.93 -10.95 33.40
N ASP A 315 18.58 -10.38 32.40
CA ASP A 315 20.03 -10.54 32.27
C ASP A 315 20.57 -9.88 31.00
N CYS A 316 21.52 -8.97 31.23
CA CYS A 316 22.73 -8.74 30.44
C CYS A 316 22.61 -8.17 29.00
N CYS A 317 23.38 -7.18 28.53
CA CYS A 317 24.39 -6.27 29.09
C CYS A 317 25.03 -5.59 27.85
N TYR A 318 25.25 -4.26 27.90
CA TYR A 318 26.19 -3.44 27.09
C TYR A 318 26.00 -3.39 25.55
N GLY A 319 26.11 -2.26 24.85
CA GLY A 319 26.50 -0.91 25.22
C GLY A 319 26.49 -0.07 23.93
N CYS A 320 25.99 1.17 24.04
CA CYS A 320 26.28 2.22 23.09
C CYS A 320 27.79 2.47 23.09
N ASP A 321 28.41 2.55 21.92
CA ASP A 321 29.60 3.38 21.76
C ASP A 321 29.51 4.18 20.46
N SER A 322 29.27 5.46 20.67
CA SER A 322 29.61 6.58 19.81
C SER A 322 31.10 6.58 19.47
N GLY A 323 31.42 6.61 18.18
CA GLY A 323 32.79 6.74 17.69
C GLY A 323 32.84 7.45 16.34
N VAL A 324 32.97 8.77 16.40
CA VAL A 324 33.44 9.60 15.28
C VAL A 324 34.89 9.22 14.99
N VAL A 325 35.21 8.82 13.75
CA VAL A 325 36.55 9.03 13.19
C VAL A 325 36.42 9.42 11.73
N VAL A 326 36.91 10.62 11.45
CA VAL A 326 37.20 11.19 10.15
C VAL A 326 38.49 10.56 9.63
N ALA A 327 38.42 9.92 8.46
CA ALA A 327 39.44 9.91 7.39
C ALA A 327 38.87 9.10 6.21
#